data_AF-A0A075RB97-F1
#
_entry.id   AF-A0A075RB97-F1
#
_cell.length_a   1.000
_cell.length_b   1.000
_cell.length_c   1.000
_cell.angle_alpha   90.00
_cell.angle_beta   90.00
_cell.angle_gamma   90.00
#
_symmetry.space_group_name_H-M   'P 1'
#
loop_
_entity.id
_entity.type
_entity.pdbx_description
1 polymer ?
#
loop_
_entity_poly.entity_id
_entity_poly.type
_entity_poly.pdbx_seq_one_letter_code
_entity_poly.pdbx_strand_id
1 'polypeptide(L)' 'MSLLALVRKAKNNDADAMQEIIQRFEPKIRKSLRCTDKAFRDDVRQEIALRVIKVIKDYDSEKLANKYIFSKGDPLQK' A
#
# COMPACT_ATOMS: atom_id res chain seq x y z
N MET A 1 14.36 4.69 4.47
CA MET A 1 13.60 3.69 5.27
C MET A 1 13.02 2.62 4.34
N SER A 2 12.78 1.41 4.86
CA SER A 2 12.09 0.36 4.11
C SER A 2 10.59 0.69 3.99
N LEU A 3 9.94 0.18 2.93
CA LEU A 3 8.50 0.39 2.74
C LEU A 3 7.68 -0.18 3.92
N LEU A 4 8.08 -1.35 4.44
CA LEU A 4 7.44 -1.97 5.61
C LEU A 4 7.54 -1.09 6.86
N ALA A 5 8.69 -0.43 7.09
CA ALA A 5 8.84 0.49 8.20
C ALA A 5 7.92 1.72 8.05
N LEU A 6 7.81 2.27 6.83
CA LEU A 6 6.89 3.36 6.55
C LEU A 6 5.43 2.96 6.75
N VAL A 7 5.02 1.77 6.30
CA VAL A 7 3.65 1.25 6.51
C VAL A 7 3.32 1.15 8.00
N ARG A 8 4.25 0.65 8.82
CA ARG A 8 4.06 0.59 10.28
C ARG A 8 3.89 1.98 10.90
N LYS A 9 4.71 2.96 10.51
CA LYS A 9 4.57 4.35 10.99
C LYS A 9 3.26 4.98 10.54
N ALA A 10 2.92 4.86 9.26
CA ALA A 10 1.72 5.42 8.66
C ALA A 10 0.43 4.84 9.31
N LYS A 11 0.44 3.57 9.72
CA LYS A 11 -0.65 2.98 10.52
C LYS A 11 -0.82 3.65 11.89
N ASN A 12 0.26 4.09 12.51
CA ASN A 12 0.25 4.81 13.79
C ASN A 12 -0.03 6.32 13.61
N ASN A 13 -0.76 6.69 12.57
CA ASN A 13 -1.15 8.06 12.23
C ASN A 13 0.01 9.02 11.90
N ASP A 14 1.18 8.50 11.51
CA ASP A 14 2.28 9.31 10.97
C ASP A 14 1.94 9.77 9.54
N ALA A 15 1.53 11.04 9.41
CA ALA A 15 1.15 11.65 8.15
C ALA A 15 2.33 11.78 7.16
N ASP A 16 3.53 12.06 7.67
CA ASP A 16 4.73 12.18 6.84
C ASP A 16 5.12 10.84 6.23
N ALA A 17 5.02 9.75 7.02
CA ALA A 17 5.22 8.40 6.53
C ALA A 17 4.20 8.03 5.45
N MET A 18 2.92 8.38 5.63
CA MET A 18 1.89 8.15 4.61
C MET A 18 2.19 8.93 3.32
N GLN A 19 2.55 10.20 3.45
CA GLN A 19 2.90 11.05 2.32
C GLN A 19 4.12 10.50 1.56
N GLU A 20 5.15 10.04 2.28
CA GLU A 20 6.34 9.45 1.67
C GLU A 20 5.98 8.17 0.87
N ILE A 21 5.08 7.33 1.39
CA ILE A 21 4.61 6.15 0.66
C ILE A 21 3.92 6.57 -0.64
N ILE A 22 2.99 7.52 -0.59
CA ILE A 22 2.27 8.01 -1.78
C ILE A 22 3.27 8.56 -2.81
N GLN A 23 4.22 9.38 -2.38
CA GLN A 23 5.26 9.94 -3.25
C GLN A 23 6.12 8.84 -3.91
N ARG A 24 6.44 7.75 -3.19
CA ARG A 24 7.18 6.61 -3.77
C ARG A 24 6.39 5.88 -4.84
N PHE A 25 5.06 5.82 -4.75
CA PHE A 25 4.19 5.19 -5.75
C PHE A 25 3.80 6.11 -6.91
N GLU A 26 3.86 7.43 -6.74
CA GLU A 26 3.48 8.44 -7.72
C GLU A 26 4.06 8.21 -9.13
N PRO A 27 5.36 7.87 -9.32
CA PRO A 27 5.91 7.63 -10.66
C PRO A 27 5.23 6.44 -11.37
N LYS A 28 4.88 5.39 -10.62
CA LYS A 28 4.21 4.20 -11.17
C LYS A 28 2.75 4.48 -11.48
N ILE A 29 2.06 5.22 -10.62
CA ILE A 29 0.66 5.66 -10.82
C ILE A 29 0.57 6.52 -12.09
N ARG A 30 1.43 7.54 -12.23
CA ARG A 30 1.46 8.39 -13.44
C ARG A 30 1.74 7.58 -14.70
N LYS A 31 2.63 6.59 -14.62
CA LYS A 31 2.93 5.73 -15.78
C LYS A 31 1.73 4.88 -16.18
N SER A 32 0.95 4.34 -15.23
CA SER A 32 -0.26 3.56 -15.55
C SER A 32 -1.39 4.41 -16.15
N LEU A 33 -1.45 5.71 -15.84
CA LEU A 33 -2.50 6.61 -16.32
C LEU A 33 -2.24 7.22 -17.70
N ARG A 34 -1.15 6.83 -18.38
CA ARG A 34 -0.82 7.36 -19.73
C ARG A 34 -1.92 7.09 -20.76
N CYS A 35 -2.64 5.99 -20.62
CA CYS A 35 -3.73 5.60 -21.52
C CYS A 35 -5.12 6.07 -21.04
N THR A 36 -5.20 6.74 -19.89
CA THR A 36 -6.45 7.33 -19.39
C THR A 36 -6.69 8.67 -20.10
N ASP A 37 -7.96 9.01 -20.33
CA ASP A 37 -8.34 10.34 -20.82
C ASP A 37 -7.79 11.42 -19.89
N LYS A 38 -7.19 12.46 -20.47
CA LYS A 38 -6.60 13.59 -19.73
C LYS A 38 -7.60 14.22 -18.76
N ALA A 39 -8.88 14.30 -19.11
CA ALA A 39 -9.91 14.88 -18.26
C ALA A 39 -10.08 14.14 -16.93
N PHE A 40 -9.85 12.82 -16.91
CA PHE A 40 -10.03 11.98 -15.71
C PHE A 40 -8.71 11.59 -15.03
N ARG A 41 -7.55 11.94 -15.60
CA ARG A 41 -6.24 11.48 -15.07
C ARG A 41 -6.03 11.87 -13.62
N ASP A 42 -6.33 13.11 -13.26
CA ASP A 42 -6.10 13.58 -11.90
C ASP A 42 -7.08 12.97 -10.90
N ASP A 43 -8.34 12.80 -11.27
CA ASP A 43 -9.34 12.13 -10.43
C ASP A 43 -8.97 10.67 -10.17
N VAL A 44 -8.60 9.93 -11.23
CA VAL A 44 -8.19 8.53 -11.10
C VAL A 44 -6.89 8.42 -10.29
N ARG A 45 -5.96 9.36 -10.46
CA ARG A 45 -4.72 9.43 -9.64
C ARG A 45 -5.06 9.62 -8.16
N GLN A 46 -5.96 10.55 -7.84
CA GLN A 46 -6.40 10.79 -6.46
C GLN A 46 -7.11 9.57 -5.88
N GLU A 47 -8.00 8.94 -6.63
CA GLU A 47 -8.70 7.72 -6.19
C GLU A 47 -7.73 6.57 -5.92
N ILE A 48 -6.69 6.40 -6.74
CA ILE A 48 -5.63 5.42 -6.47
C ILE A 48 -4.88 5.77 -5.17
N ALA A 49 -4.54 7.03 -4.94
CA ALA A 49 -3.89 7.46 -3.70
C ALA A 49 -4.78 7.20 -2.46
N LEU A 50 -6.08 7.49 -2.55
CA LEU A 50 -7.05 7.20 -1.50
C LEU A 50 -7.16 5.70 -1.21
N ARG A 51 -7.12 4.85 -2.24
CA ARG A 51 -7.09 3.39 -2.08
C ARG A 51 -5.80 2.91 -1.40
N VAL A 52 -4.66 3.47 -1.75
CA VAL A 52 -3.39 3.17 -1.07
C VAL A 52 -3.49 3.52 0.41
N ILE A 53 -4.01 4.69 0.76
CA ILE A 53 -4.23 5.10 2.16
C ILE A 53 -5.13 4.10 2.89
N LYS A 54 -6.27 3.72 2.31
CA LYS A 54 -7.20 2.75 2.89
C LYS A 54 -6.51 1.40 3.13
N VAL A 55 -5.83 0.87 2.12
CA VAL A 55 -5.10 -0.41 2.21
C VAL A 55 -4.03 -0.38 3.29
N ILE A 56 -3.30 0.73 3.45
CA ILE A 56 -2.29 0.86 4.50
C ILE A 56 -2.91 0.89 5.88
N LYS A 57 -4.02 1.63 6.07
CA LYS A 57 -4.74 1.68 7.35
C LYS A 57 -5.30 0.29 7.73
N ASP A 58 -5.84 -0.41 6.75
CA ASP A 58 -6.42 -1.75 6.91
C ASP A 58 -5.35 -2.86 6.89
N TYR A 59 -4.08 -2.51 6.68
CA TYR A 59 -3.00 -3.48 6.52
C TYR A 59 -2.77 -4.24 7.83
N ASP A 60 -3.32 -5.45 7.92
CA ASP A 60 -3.12 -6.33 9.05
C ASP A 60 -1.97 -7.30 8.77
N SER A 61 -0.83 -7.05 9.43
CA SER A 61 0.37 -7.88 9.32
C SER A 61 0.18 -9.27 9.92
N GLU A 62 -0.68 -9.42 10.94
CA GLU A 62 -0.94 -10.73 11.57
C GLU A 62 -1.80 -11.60 10.66
N LYS A 63 -2.82 -11.01 10.05
CA LYS A 63 -3.64 -11.69 9.03
C LYS A 63 -2.81 -12.18 7.85
N LEU A 64 -1.83 -11.37 7.41
CA LEU A 64 -0.92 -11.75 6.33
C LEU A 64 0.06 -12.86 6.73
N ALA A 65 0.65 -12.77 7.93
CA ALA A 65 1.53 -13.81 8.46
C ALA A 65 0.79 -15.14 8.60
N ASN A 66 -0.41 -15.12 9.17
CA ASN A 66 -1.26 -16.31 9.32
C ASN A 66 -1.60 -16.91 7.96
N LYS A 67 -2.06 -16.10 6.98
CA LYS A 67 -2.33 -16.59 5.61
C LYS A 67 -1.09 -17.24 4.97
N TYR A 68 0.09 -16.66 5.19
CA TYR A 68 1.32 -17.20 4.63
C TYR A 68 1.70 -18.55 5.25
N ILE A 69 1.58 -18.68 6.57
CA ILE A 69 1.79 -19.93 7.32
C ILE A 69 0.82 -21.02 6.83
N PHE A 70 -0.48 -20.71 6.75
CA PHE A 70 -1.48 -21.66 6.26
C PHE A 70 -1.27 -22.07 4.80
N SER A 71 -0.71 -21.20 3.95
CA SER A 71 -0.46 -21.51 2.54
C SER A 71 0.78 -22.38 2.28
N LYS A 72 1.71 -22.44 3.23
CA LYS A 72 2.98 -23.20 3.10
C LYS A 72 2.99 -24.50 3.90
N GLY A 73 1.92 -24.80 4.64
CA GLY A 73 1.89 -25.89 5.61
C GLY A 73 2.74 -25.54 6.84
N ASP A 74 2.19 -25.74 8.03
CA ASP A 74 2.84 -25.44 9.29
C ASP A 74 4.12 -26.30 9.46
N PRO A 75 5.33 -25.70 9.49
CA PRO A 75 6.56 -26.48 9.66
C PRO A 75 6.77 -26.98 11.10
N LEU A 76 5.90 -26.62 12.06
CA LEU A 76 6.02 -26.98 13.47
C LEU A 76 5.15 -28.16 13.92
N GLN A 77 4.56 -28.93 13.00
CA GLN A 77 3.89 -30.19 13.30
C GLN A 77 4.71 -31.44 12.90
N LYS A 78 6.02 -31.45 13.18
CA LYS A 78 6.82 -32.68 13.15
C LYS A 78 7.40 -32.99 14.52
#